data_AF-A0A094HBT4-F1
#
_entry.id   AF-A0A094HBT4-F1
#
_cell.length_a   1.000
_cell.length_b   1.000
_cell.length_c   1.000
_cell.angle_alpha   90.00
_cell.angle_beta   90.00
_cell.angle_gamma   90.00
#
_symmetry.space_group_name_H-M   'P 1'
#
loop_
_entity.id
_entity.type
_entity.pdbx_description
1 polymer ?
#
loop_
_entity_poly.entity_id
_entity_poly.type
_entity_poly.pdbx_seq_one_letter_code
_entity_poly.pdbx_strand_id
1 'polypeptide(L)'
;MSSSSSSNADQQAGGRAGPSTAPRNHGPVIVDSATYKLTPIEESNDEDPDVAGAVEALEQITLREVGNGYIVDTPLAIANLVDSLVGLPTTPPSLYLDIEGVSLGRHGSISIIQLLVLPTNLTYLIDIHTLHSAAFTTAGATGRTLQSILEDASIPKVFFDVRNDSDALYSHFSISLAGIHDIQLMELATRPRSKKFLHGLARCITSDLSLGAYEKRQWVERKDRGKRLFAPEMGGSYEVFNERPMGEDIALYSTLNTMPGDSKTGVHIRIAVYKSEPLDYQKFRHVALWFAFDNGADKVVIHITGPNQGYKIEVRENYDPAGSRLFQKWVEVGWTKTNLTKSQLVAFVSRTPIDNVSRGFNCQMWVGEALKVLAQGGYIEQAEYLGAVDTMIDITMEAKDEP
;
A
#
# COMPACT_ATOMS: atom_id res chain seq x y z
N MET A 1 23.94 -60.03 -21.47
CA MET A 1 25.32 -60.57 -21.50
C MET A 1 26.13 -59.69 -20.57
N SER A 2 26.20 -60.06 -19.28
CA SER A 2 27.41 -60.61 -18.60
C SER A 2 28.48 -59.53 -18.47
N SER A 3 28.98 -59.10 -17.30
CA SER A 3 29.26 -59.77 -16.01
C SER A 3 29.77 -58.65 -15.06
N SER A 4 29.36 -58.54 -13.77
CA SER A 4 30.01 -59.16 -12.58
C SER A 4 31.54 -59.24 -12.69
N SER A 5 32.40 -58.97 -11.71
CA SER A 5 32.39 -58.66 -10.28
C SER A 5 33.88 -58.73 -9.85
N SER A 6 34.15 -58.62 -8.55
CA SER A 6 35.36 -59.06 -7.81
C SER A 6 36.65 -58.25 -7.99
N SER A 7 37.49 -57.97 -6.99
CA SER A 7 37.54 -57.98 -5.50
C SER A 7 38.98 -58.31 -5.11
N ASN A 8 39.36 -57.91 -3.89
CA ASN A 8 40.54 -58.31 -3.10
C ASN A 8 41.80 -57.46 -3.27
N ALA A 9 42.64 -57.26 -2.25
CA ALA A 9 42.57 -57.34 -0.79
C ALA A 9 43.98 -56.97 -0.27
N ASP A 10 44.05 -56.50 0.98
CA ASP A 10 45.16 -56.59 1.94
C ASP A 10 46.50 -55.87 1.66
N GLN A 11 46.94 -55.01 2.60
CA GLN A 11 47.77 -55.44 3.74
C GLN A 11 48.09 -54.28 4.72
N GLN A 12 48.33 -54.69 5.96
CA GLN A 12 48.42 -53.95 7.23
C GLN A 12 49.77 -53.28 7.54
N ALA A 13 49.75 -52.39 8.55
CA ALA A 13 50.66 -52.24 9.71
C ALA A 13 51.05 -50.77 9.93
N GLY A 14 51.09 -50.15 11.11
CA GLY A 14 50.89 -50.46 12.55
C GLY A 14 50.93 -49.09 13.28
N GLY A 15 50.77 -48.86 14.58
CA GLY A 15 50.51 -49.63 15.79
C GLY A 15 50.75 -48.70 17.02
N ARG A 16 49.85 -48.78 18.02
CA ARG A 16 49.99 -48.47 19.49
C ARG A 16 50.39 -47.05 19.98
N ALA A 17 50.01 -46.54 21.17
CA ALA A 17 49.15 -46.94 22.30
C ALA A 17 48.93 -45.71 23.25
N GLY A 18 47.89 -45.73 24.12
CA GLY A 18 47.49 -44.69 25.11
C GLY A 18 48.41 -44.53 26.35
N PRO A 19 47.96 -44.09 27.56
CA PRO A 19 46.69 -44.54 28.21
C PRO A 19 45.91 -43.54 29.13
N SER A 20 44.65 -43.93 29.46
CA SER A 20 43.93 -43.91 30.77
C SER A 20 43.91 -42.62 31.63
N THR A 21 42.78 -42.10 32.13
CA THR A 21 41.86 -42.70 33.13
C THR A 21 40.49 -41.99 33.21
N ALA A 22 39.40 -42.76 33.28
CA ALA A 22 38.04 -42.37 33.75
C ALA A 22 37.99 -42.30 35.32
N PRO A 23 36.89 -41.95 36.07
CA PRO A 23 35.47 -42.16 35.73
C PRO A 23 34.34 -41.28 36.38
N ARG A 24 33.10 -41.55 35.91
CA ARG A 24 31.77 -41.60 36.59
C ARG A 24 30.92 -40.34 36.89
N ASN A 25 29.69 -40.41 36.32
CA ASN A 25 28.34 -40.06 36.81
C ASN A 25 28.07 -38.67 37.41
N HIS A 26 27.02 -37.98 36.93
CA HIS A 26 25.87 -37.50 37.71
C HIS A 26 24.70 -37.08 36.77
N GLY A 27 23.47 -37.15 37.29
CA GLY A 27 22.18 -37.04 36.57
C GLY A 27 21.79 -35.63 36.10
N PRO A 28 20.48 -35.37 35.89
CA PRO A 28 20.02 -34.15 35.23
C PRO A 28 20.26 -32.92 36.11
N VAL A 29 20.94 -31.91 35.55
CA VAL A 29 21.11 -30.61 36.20
C VAL A 29 19.86 -29.78 35.93
N ILE A 30 19.07 -29.54 36.98
CA ILE A 30 18.09 -28.47 37.04
C ILE A 30 18.87 -27.16 37.09
N VAL A 31 18.71 -26.30 36.08
CA VAL A 31 19.35 -24.97 36.06
C VAL A 31 18.31 -23.94 36.52
N ASP A 32 18.54 -23.40 37.71
CA ASP A 32 17.81 -22.29 38.31
C ASP A 32 18.07 -20.98 37.54
N SER A 33 17.00 -20.24 37.28
CA SER A 33 16.97 -19.04 36.45
C SER A 33 17.31 -17.80 37.28
N ALA A 34 18.56 -17.61 37.70
CA ALA A 34 18.91 -16.41 38.47
C ALA A 34 20.38 -16.01 38.53
N THR A 35 21.19 -16.09 37.46
CA THR A 35 22.40 -15.23 37.32
C THR A 35 23.04 -15.31 35.94
N TYR A 36 22.52 -14.53 34.98
CA TYR A 36 23.31 -14.06 33.84
C TYR A 36 23.08 -12.55 33.71
N LYS A 37 24.05 -11.75 34.17
CA LYS A 37 24.15 -10.35 33.75
C LYS A 37 24.89 -10.35 32.42
N LEU A 38 24.17 -10.05 31.34
CA LEU A 38 24.78 -9.69 30.07
C LEU A 38 25.55 -8.38 30.28
N THR A 39 26.84 -8.39 30.02
CA THR A 39 27.63 -7.16 29.87
C THR A 39 27.08 -6.37 28.67
N PRO A 40 26.82 -5.06 28.80
CA PRO A 40 26.44 -4.24 27.65
C PRO A 40 27.55 -4.31 26.60
N ILE A 41 27.16 -4.50 25.34
CA ILE A 41 28.05 -4.33 24.20
C ILE A 41 28.39 -2.83 24.16
N GLU A 42 29.68 -2.49 24.20
CA GLU A 42 30.12 -1.11 24.03
C GLU A 42 29.73 -0.65 22.62
N GLU A 43 28.95 0.42 22.53
CA GLU A 43 28.64 1.10 21.26
C GLU A 43 29.94 1.65 20.66
N SER A 44 30.37 1.05 19.54
CA SER A 44 31.44 1.60 18.71
C SER A 44 30.91 2.82 17.96
N ASN A 45 31.47 4.00 18.22
CA ASN A 45 31.18 5.27 17.54
C ASN A 45 31.84 5.40 16.15
N ASP A 46 32.20 4.29 15.52
CA ASP A 46 32.67 4.32 14.14
C ASP A 46 31.44 4.19 13.22
N GLU A 47 30.98 5.32 12.66
CA GLU A 47 30.06 5.32 11.53
C GLU A 47 30.74 4.57 10.38
N ASP A 48 30.36 3.31 10.20
CA ASP A 48 30.83 2.48 9.09
C ASP A 48 30.34 3.14 7.78
N PRO A 49 31.24 3.70 6.95
CA PRO A 49 30.85 4.49 5.78
C PRO A 49 30.04 3.69 4.76
N ASP A 50 30.12 2.35 4.81
CA ASP A 50 29.34 1.43 3.98
C ASP A 50 27.87 1.32 4.43
N VAL A 51 27.57 1.50 5.72
CA VAL A 51 26.20 1.47 6.25
C VAL A 51 25.50 2.80 5.97
N ALA A 52 26.18 3.94 6.16
CA ALA A 52 25.64 5.24 5.79
C ALA A 52 25.37 5.31 4.27
N GLY A 53 26.30 4.84 3.44
CA GLY A 53 26.12 4.74 1.99
C GLY A 53 25.00 3.77 1.58
N ALA A 54 24.82 2.65 2.29
CA ALA A 54 23.72 1.72 2.05
C ALA A 54 22.36 2.29 2.48
N VAL A 55 22.30 3.04 3.59
CA VAL A 55 21.09 3.74 4.05
C VAL A 55 20.71 4.85 3.07
N GLU A 56 21.68 5.64 2.61
CA GLU A 56 21.48 6.70 1.62
C GLU A 56 21.06 6.11 0.25
N ALA A 57 21.64 4.97 -0.14
CA ALA A 57 21.22 4.23 -1.32
C ALA A 57 19.80 3.64 -1.17
N LEU A 58 19.43 3.13 0.00
CA LEU A 58 18.07 2.65 0.30
C LEU A 58 17.05 3.79 0.30
N GLU A 59 17.39 4.96 0.86
CA GLU A 59 16.56 6.17 0.81
C GLU A 59 16.32 6.67 -0.62
N GLN A 60 17.32 6.52 -1.51
CA GLN A 60 17.15 6.84 -2.93
C GLN A 60 16.34 5.80 -3.72
N ILE A 61 16.20 4.58 -3.19
CA ILE A 61 15.41 3.49 -3.78
C ILE A 61 13.95 3.54 -3.28
N THR A 62 13.71 4.02 -2.07
CA THR A 62 12.36 4.14 -1.49
C THR A 62 11.65 5.39 -2.00
N LEU A 63 10.60 5.18 -2.79
CA LEU A 63 9.62 6.23 -3.09
C LEU A 63 9.14 6.86 -1.77
N ARG A 64 9.22 8.18 -1.64
CA ARG A 64 8.72 8.88 -0.45
C ARG A 64 7.21 9.08 -0.57
N GLU A 65 6.45 8.51 0.36
CA GLU A 65 5.00 8.75 0.45
C GLU A 65 4.74 10.17 0.94
N VAL A 66 3.91 10.93 0.22
CA VAL A 66 3.42 12.25 0.65
C VAL A 66 1.94 12.37 0.26
N GLY A 67 1.08 12.60 1.26
CA GLY A 67 -0.36 12.51 1.08
C GLY A 67 -0.79 11.08 0.73
N ASN A 68 -1.52 10.90 -0.37
CA ASN A 68 -1.95 9.59 -0.89
C ASN A 68 -1.11 9.12 -2.10
N GLY A 69 0.06 9.72 -2.34
CA GLY A 69 0.89 9.43 -3.51
C GLY A 69 2.38 9.30 -3.18
N TYR A 70 3.14 8.90 -4.20
CA TYR A 70 4.58 8.71 -4.12
C TYR A 70 5.31 9.84 -4.84
N ILE A 71 6.17 10.57 -4.13
CA ILE A 71 7.03 11.57 -4.75
C ILE A 71 8.16 10.86 -5.52
N VAL A 72 8.35 11.31 -6.76
CA VAL A 72 9.43 10.89 -7.65
C VAL A 72 10.28 12.12 -7.95
N ASP A 73 11.34 12.31 -7.17
CA ASP A 73 12.23 13.49 -7.19
C ASP A 73 13.70 13.14 -7.48
N THR A 74 14.02 11.87 -7.76
CA THR A 74 15.37 11.43 -8.16
C THR A 74 15.38 10.71 -9.52
N PRO A 75 16.47 10.78 -10.30
CA PRO A 75 16.62 10.01 -11.53
C PRO A 75 16.44 8.50 -11.33
N LEU A 76 16.92 7.96 -10.21
CA LEU A 76 16.75 6.53 -9.90
C LEU A 76 15.27 6.17 -9.72
N ALA A 77 14.51 7.00 -9.02
CA ALA A 77 13.07 6.81 -8.87
C ALA A 77 12.33 6.93 -10.23
N ILE A 78 12.78 7.83 -11.12
CA ILE A 78 12.26 7.92 -12.50
C ILE A 78 12.52 6.63 -13.27
N ALA A 79 13.74 6.10 -13.23
CA ALA A 79 14.09 4.85 -13.91
C ALA A 79 13.20 3.68 -13.45
N ASN A 80 13.04 3.53 -12.12
CA ASN A 80 12.18 2.52 -11.52
C ASN A 80 10.70 2.70 -11.91
N LEU A 81 10.20 3.94 -11.88
CA LEU A 81 8.84 4.25 -12.31
C LEU A 81 8.66 3.84 -13.78
N VAL A 82 9.54 4.30 -14.68
CA VAL A 82 9.47 4.00 -16.11
C VAL A 82 9.46 2.50 -16.37
N ASP A 83 10.32 1.72 -15.71
CA ASP A 83 10.34 0.27 -15.84
C ASP A 83 9.01 -0.38 -15.39
N SER A 84 8.35 0.17 -14.37
CA SER A 84 7.03 -0.31 -13.93
C SER A 84 5.89 -0.01 -14.91
N LEU A 85 6.07 0.99 -15.79
CA LEU A 85 5.05 1.36 -16.79
C LEU A 85 5.11 0.50 -18.06
N VAL A 86 6.21 -0.25 -18.27
CA VAL A 86 6.40 -1.07 -19.47
C VAL A 86 5.45 -2.27 -19.44
N GLY A 87 4.75 -2.49 -20.55
CA GLY A 87 3.89 -3.66 -20.73
C GLY A 87 2.53 -3.57 -20.01
N LEU A 88 2.18 -2.42 -19.44
CA LEU A 88 0.87 -2.21 -18.84
C LEU A 88 -0.27 -2.35 -19.87
N PRO A 89 -1.46 -2.81 -19.46
CA PRO A 89 -2.63 -2.90 -20.34
C PRO A 89 -2.98 -1.56 -21.00
N THR A 90 -3.38 -1.62 -22.27
CA THR A 90 -3.85 -0.44 -23.02
C THR A 90 -5.37 -0.36 -23.08
N THR A 91 -6.09 -1.37 -22.59
CA THR A 91 -7.56 -1.40 -22.52
C THR A 91 -8.04 -2.09 -21.23
N PRO A 92 -8.69 -1.37 -20.30
CA PRO A 92 -8.78 0.10 -20.27
C PRO A 92 -7.37 0.73 -20.22
N PRO A 93 -7.21 2.02 -20.62
CA PRO A 93 -5.96 2.74 -20.48
C PRO A 93 -5.40 2.65 -19.05
N SER A 94 -4.09 2.48 -18.92
CA SER A 94 -3.46 2.36 -17.60
C SER A 94 -2.97 3.70 -17.01
N LEU A 95 -2.72 4.71 -17.84
CA LEU A 95 -2.05 5.95 -17.42
C LEU A 95 -3.03 7.13 -17.42
N TYR A 96 -3.27 7.72 -16.26
CA TYR A 96 -4.09 8.91 -16.08
C TYR A 96 -3.20 10.03 -15.54
N LEU A 97 -3.18 11.16 -16.25
CA LEU A 97 -2.24 12.23 -15.98
C LEU A 97 -2.95 13.57 -15.80
N ASP A 98 -2.34 14.39 -14.95
CA ASP A 98 -2.67 15.80 -14.74
C ASP A 98 -1.36 16.55 -14.46
N ILE A 99 -1.26 17.81 -14.88
CA ILE A 99 -0.03 18.60 -14.72
C ILE A 99 -0.34 19.87 -13.93
N GLU A 100 0.47 20.13 -12.92
CA GLU A 100 0.36 21.35 -12.11
C GLU A 100 1.63 22.19 -12.27
N GLY A 101 1.44 23.51 -12.25
CA GLY A 101 2.54 24.44 -12.52
C GLY A 101 2.18 25.91 -12.30
N VAL A 102 3.18 26.77 -12.40
CA VAL A 102 3.00 28.23 -12.30
C VAL A 102 2.54 28.76 -13.64
N SER A 103 1.29 29.22 -13.72
CA SER A 103 0.68 29.71 -14.97
C SER A 103 0.83 28.72 -16.14
N LEU A 104 0.43 27.46 -15.93
CA LEU A 104 0.63 26.33 -16.83
C LEU A 104 0.34 26.66 -18.30
N GLY A 105 1.32 26.36 -19.16
CA GLY A 105 1.34 26.65 -20.59
C GLY A 105 2.73 27.10 -21.03
N ARG A 106 2.89 27.53 -22.28
CA ARG A 106 4.20 27.93 -22.86
C ARG A 106 4.93 29.08 -22.16
N HIS A 107 4.22 29.91 -21.40
CA HIS A 107 4.77 31.10 -20.73
C HIS A 107 4.96 30.92 -19.22
N GLY A 108 4.50 29.79 -18.67
CA GLY A 108 4.65 29.44 -17.27
C GLY A 108 5.75 28.42 -17.04
N SER A 109 5.53 27.51 -16.10
CA SER A 109 6.39 26.36 -15.85
C SER A 109 5.55 25.12 -15.50
N ILE A 110 6.17 23.94 -15.62
CA ILE A 110 5.66 22.70 -15.07
C ILE A 110 6.36 22.47 -13.73
N SER A 111 5.58 22.20 -12.69
CA SER A 111 6.10 21.93 -11.34
C SER A 111 6.00 20.44 -11.01
N ILE A 112 4.85 19.83 -11.31
CA ILE A 112 4.54 18.45 -10.92
C ILE A 112 3.75 17.79 -12.06
N ILE A 113 4.06 16.54 -12.37
CA ILE A 113 3.17 15.65 -13.12
C ILE A 113 2.58 14.64 -12.16
N GLN A 114 1.26 14.57 -12.12
CA GLN A 114 0.54 13.52 -11.43
C GLN A 114 0.33 12.35 -12.39
N LEU A 115 0.62 11.13 -11.94
CA LEU A 115 0.41 9.92 -12.72
C LEU A 115 -0.30 8.88 -11.86
N LEU A 116 -1.58 8.65 -12.14
CA LEU A 116 -2.30 7.47 -11.62
C LEU A 116 -2.06 6.29 -12.57
N VAL A 117 -1.55 5.20 -12.01
CA VAL A 117 -1.39 3.91 -12.69
C VAL A 117 -2.57 3.01 -12.30
N LEU A 118 -3.55 2.90 -13.19
CA LEU A 118 -4.83 2.26 -12.90
C LEU A 118 -4.72 0.80 -12.42
N PRO A 119 -3.87 -0.09 -13.01
CA PRO A 119 -3.79 -1.47 -12.56
C PRO A 119 -3.30 -1.65 -11.11
N THR A 120 -2.47 -0.73 -10.62
CA THR A 120 -1.95 -0.75 -9.25
C THR A 120 -2.71 0.21 -8.32
N ASN A 121 -3.51 1.11 -8.89
CA ASN A 121 -4.19 2.20 -8.22
C ASN A 121 -3.22 3.10 -7.41
N LEU A 122 -2.00 3.27 -7.92
CA LEU A 122 -0.97 4.11 -7.30
C LEU A 122 -0.85 5.44 -8.05
N THR A 123 -0.78 6.53 -7.28
CA THR A 123 -0.53 7.88 -7.81
C THR A 123 0.89 8.31 -7.52
N TYR A 124 1.63 8.69 -8.56
CA TYR A 124 2.98 9.23 -8.49
C TYR A 124 2.94 10.75 -8.71
N LEU A 125 3.65 11.50 -7.87
CA LEU A 125 3.87 12.92 -8.01
C LEU A 125 5.30 13.13 -8.50
N ILE A 126 5.46 13.28 -9.81
CA ILE A 126 6.75 13.43 -10.47
C ILE A 126 7.18 14.89 -10.35
N ASP A 127 8.26 15.12 -9.60
CA ASP A 127 8.75 16.46 -9.28
C ASP A 127 9.58 17.03 -10.44
N ILE A 128 8.89 17.65 -11.39
CA ILE A 128 9.51 18.28 -12.57
C ILE A 128 10.31 19.52 -12.18
N HIS A 129 9.92 20.21 -11.10
CA HIS A 129 10.65 21.37 -10.62
C HIS A 129 12.07 21.01 -10.17
N THR A 130 12.21 19.89 -9.44
CA THR A 130 13.52 19.40 -8.97
C THR A 130 14.29 18.69 -10.08
N LEU A 131 13.63 17.84 -10.87
CA LEU A 131 14.29 16.97 -11.85
C LEU A 131 14.56 17.64 -13.19
N HIS A 132 13.84 18.72 -13.53
CA HIS A 132 13.91 19.36 -14.84
C HIS A 132 13.82 18.34 -16.00
N SER A 133 14.76 18.39 -16.96
CA SER A 133 14.80 17.46 -18.10
C SER A 133 15.12 16.03 -17.71
N ALA A 134 15.71 15.76 -16.54
CA ALA A 134 16.03 14.41 -16.09
C ALA A 134 14.75 13.57 -15.90
N ALA A 135 13.64 14.20 -15.47
CA ALA A 135 12.34 13.52 -15.34
C ALA A 135 11.89 12.82 -16.63
N PHE A 136 12.27 13.38 -17.78
CA PHE A 136 11.83 12.93 -19.10
C PHE A 136 12.88 12.12 -19.85
N THR A 137 14.16 12.35 -19.54
CA THR A 137 15.31 11.79 -20.29
C THR A 137 16.00 10.64 -19.57
N THR A 138 15.78 10.46 -18.26
CA THR A 138 16.33 9.31 -17.53
C THR A 138 15.70 8.02 -18.05
N ALA A 139 16.57 7.07 -18.41
CA ALA A 139 16.18 5.78 -18.94
C ALA A 139 16.03 4.73 -17.83
N GLY A 140 15.01 3.90 -17.94
CA GLY A 140 14.90 2.65 -17.18
C GLY A 140 15.82 1.55 -17.73
N ALA A 141 15.78 0.36 -17.13
CA ALA A 141 16.56 -0.81 -17.51
C ALA A 141 16.36 -1.23 -18.98
N THR A 142 15.19 -0.95 -19.55
CA THR A 142 14.88 -1.26 -20.95
C THR A 142 15.29 -0.17 -21.95
N GLY A 143 15.91 0.92 -21.49
CA GLY A 143 16.25 2.08 -22.32
C GLY A 143 15.07 3.00 -22.63
N ARG A 144 13.86 2.65 -22.18
CA ARG A 144 12.67 3.53 -22.26
C ARG A 144 12.83 4.70 -21.29
N THR A 145 12.25 5.83 -21.67
CA THR A 145 12.16 7.04 -20.84
C THR A 145 10.70 7.48 -20.70
N LEU A 146 10.39 8.33 -19.73
CA LEU A 146 9.04 8.91 -19.60
C LEU A 146 8.64 9.69 -20.86
N GLN A 147 9.57 10.46 -21.46
CA GLN A 147 9.33 11.10 -22.75
C GLN A 147 8.90 10.08 -23.81
N SER A 148 9.65 8.99 -23.97
CA SER A 148 9.36 7.99 -24.99
C SER A 148 7.99 7.32 -24.81
N ILE A 149 7.46 7.27 -23.58
CA ILE A 149 6.12 6.76 -23.26
C ILE A 149 5.04 7.81 -23.61
N LEU A 150 5.28 9.08 -23.25
CA LEU A 150 4.38 10.19 -23.54
C LEU A 150 4.19 10.42 -25.06
N GLU A 151 5.24 10.21 -25.84
CA GLU A 151 5.25 10.37 -27.30
C GLU A 151 4.79 9.12 -28.07
N ASP A 152 4.56 8.00 -27.39
CA ASP A 152 4.16 6.74 -28.02
C ASP A 152 2.65 6.69 -28.29
N ALA A 153 2.25 6.68 -29.56
CA ALA A 153 0.84 6.61 -29.94
C ALA A 153 0.17 5.27 -29.59
N SER A 154 0.94 4.21 -29.35
CA SER A 154 0.41 2.89 -28.97
C SER A 154 0.09 2.75 -27.49
N ILE A 155 0.58 3.67 -26.65
CA ILE A 155 0.30 3.72 -25.22
C ILE A 155 -0.73 4.82 -24.97
N PRO A 156 -1.98 4.48 -24.60
CA PRO A 156 -2.98 5.49 -24.31
C PRO A 156 -2.67 6.26 -23.02
N LYS A 157 -2.69 7.59 -23.08
CA LYS A 157 -2.62 8.47 -21.90
C LYS A 157 -3.93 9.20 -21.75
N VAL A 158 -4.51 9.15 -20.56
CA VAL A 158 -5.79 9.78 -20.27
C VAL A 158 -5.54 11.12 -19.59
N PHE A 159 -6.15 12.18 -20.12
CA PHE A 159 -6.13 13.52 -19.55
C PHE A 159 -7.55 14.06 -19.43
N PHE A 160 -7.75 15.06 -18.58
CA PHE A 160 -8.93 15.91 -18.63
C PHE A 160 -8.50 17.28 -19.13
N ASP A 161 -8.93 17.66 -20.34
CA ASP A 161 -8.61 18.97 -20.92
C ASP A 161 -7.10 19.21 -21.18
N VAL A 162 -6.51 18.39 -22.06
CA VAL A 162 -5.04 18.30 -22.27
C VAL A 162 -4.36 19.55 -22.86
N ARG A 163 -5.12 20.62 -23.15
CA ARG A 163 -4.64 21.72 -24.01
C ARG A 163 -3.43 22.44 -23.43
N ASN A 164 -3.50 22.85 -22.17
CA ASN A 164 -2.41 23.56 -21.51
C ASN A 164 -1.26 22.61 -21.13
N ASP A 165 -1.58 21.36 -20.77
CA ASP A 165 -0.60 20.32 -20.48
C ASP A 165 0.30 20.07 -21.70
N SER A 166 -0.33 19.90 -22.86
CA SER A 166 0.37 19.69 -24.13
C SER A 166 1.21 20.91 -24.53
N ASP A 167 0.67 22.13 -24.37
CA ASP A 167 1.40 23.36 -24.69
C ASP A 167 2.63 23.55 -23.81
N ALA A 168 2.51 23.24 -22.51
CA ALA A 168 3.59 23.30 -21.56
C ALA A 168 4.67 22.25 -21.86
N LEU A 169 4.28 20.98 -22.04
CA LEU A 169 5.22 19.89 -22.32
C LEU A 169 6.01 20.13 -23.62
N TYR A 170 5.33 20.59 -24.68
CA TYR A 170 5.98 20.87 -25.95
C TYR A 170 6.91 22.08 -25.85
N SER A 171 6.44 23.19 -25.28
CA SER A 171 7.20 24.44 -25.28
C SER A 171 8.42 24.40 -24.35
N HIS A 172 8.33 23.70 -23.23
CA HIS A 172 9.40 23.65 -22.22
C HIS A 172 10.34 22.47 -22.40
N PHE A 173 9.85 21.34 -22.92
CA PHE A 173 10.61 20.08 -22.97
C PHE A 173 10.64 19.43 -24.36
N SER A 174 10.04 20.05 -25.38
CA SER A 174 9.94 19.50 -26.75
C SER A 174 9.25 18.12 -26.82
N ILE A 175 8.36 17.83 -25.86
CA ILE A 175 7.64 16.56 -25.79
C ILE A 175 6.36 16.67 -26.63
N SER A 176 6.24 15.83 -27.64
CA SER A 176 5.07 15.78 -28.53
C SER A 176 4.12 14.66 -28.11
N LEU A 177 3.15 15.00 -27.25
CA LEU A 177 2.14 14.05 -26.77
C LEU A 177 1.44 13.31 -27.93
N ALA A 178 1.34 11.99 -27.81
CA ALA A 178 0.60 11.12 -28.75
C ALA A 178 -0.28 10.13 -27.99
N GLY A 179 -1.29 9.53 -28.64
CA GLY A 179 -2.15 8.52 -28.00
C GLY A 179 -3.01 9.08 -26.86
N ILE A 180 -3.48 10.32 -26.98
CA ILE A 180 -4.26 10.98 -25.92
C ILE A 180 -5.74 10.61 -25.96
N HIS A 181 -6.27 10.22 -24.81
CA HIS A 181 -7.70 10.09 -24.54
C HIS A 181 -8.13 11.26 -23.65
N ASP A 182 -8.85 12.23 -24.21
CA ASP A 182 -9.33 13.39 -23.45
C ASP A 182 -10.74 13.14 -22.90
N ILE A 183 -10.85 12.99 -21.58
CA ILE A 183 -12.13 12.72 -20.89
C ILE A 183 -13.13 13.85 -21.13
N GLN A 184 -12.70 15.12 -21.20
CA GLN A 184 -13.61 16.25 -21.41
C GLN A 184 -14.25 16.18 -22.80
N LEU A 185 -13.47 15.78 -23.82
CA LEU A 185 -14.01 15.58 -25.17
C LEU A 185 -14.88 14.32 -25.27
N MET A 186 -14.53 13.25 -24.56
CA MET A 186 -15.37 12.06 -24.45
C MET A 186 -16.72 12.38 -23.80
N GLU A 187 -16.73 13.14 -22.70
CA GLU A 187 -17.95 13.64 -22.05
C GLU A 187 -18.81 14.48 -23.01
N LEU A 188 -18.19 15.42 -23.74
CA LEU A 188 -18.90 16.22 -24.72
C LEU A 188 -19.54 15.36 -25.83
N ALA A 189 -18.83 14.31 -26.26
CA ALA A 189 -19.30 13.40 -27.30
C ALA A 189 -20.50 12.57 -26.82
N THR A 190 -20.46 12.05 -25.58
CA THR A 190 -21.48 11.14 -25.03
C THR A 190 -22.66 11.85 -24.35
N ARG A 191 -22.50 13.10 -23.91
CA ARG A 191 -23.55 13.83 -23.18
C ARG A 191 -24.83 14.01 -24.04
N PRO A 192 -26.02 13.69 -23.50
CA PRO A 192 -27.29 13.82 -24.24
C PRO A 192 -27.82 15.27 -24.30
N ARG A 193 -27.32 16.15 -23.44
CA ARG A 193 -27.73 17.57 -23.32
C ARG A 193 -26.93 18.48 -24.25
N SER A 194 -27.24 19.79 -24.22
CA SER A 194 -26.55 20.83 -25.00
C SER A 194 -25.03 20.66 -25.01
N LYS A 195 -24.43 20.73 -26.20
CA LYS A 195 -22.98 20.63 -26.45
C LYS A 195 -22.35 22.00 -26.73
N LYS A 196 -23.06 23.10 -26.40
CA LYS A 196 -22.61 24.48 -26.67
C LYS A 196 -21.34 24.85 -25.90
N PHE A 197 -21.16 24.30 -24.70
CA PHE A 197 -20.02 24.58 -23.83
C PHE A 197 -19.42 23.28 -23.29
N LEU A 198 -18.10 23.27 -23.13
CA LEU A 198 -17.36 22.23 -22.43
C LEU A 198 -17.72 22.27 -20.94
N HIS A 199 -17.76 21.10 -20.30
CA HIS A 199 -17.88 21.02 -18.84
C HIS A 199 -16.48 21.01 -18.21
N GLY A 200 -16.30 21.79 -17.14
CA GLY A 200 -15.12 21.64 -16.28
C GLY A 200 -15.22 20.38 -15.42
N LEU A 201 -14.09 19.89 -14.93
CA LEU A 201 -13.98 18.63 -14.19
C LEU A 201 -14.99 18.51 -13.04
N ALA A 202 -15.15 19.58 -12.25
CA ALA A 202 -16.12 19.61 -11.15
C ALA A 202 -17.56 19.37 -11.60
N ARG A 203 -17.92 19.88 -12.78
CA ARG A 203 -19.26 19.70 -13.33
C ARG A 203 -19.44 18.28 -13.85
N CYS A 204 -18.43 17.69 -14.49
CA CYS A 204 -18.46 16.29 -14.92
C CYS A 204 -18.60 15.35 -13.72
N ILE A 205 -17.76 15.50 -12.70
CA ILE A 205 -17.82 14.70 -11.47
C ILE A 205 -19.20 14.78 -10.82
N THR A 206 -19.76 15.98 -10.71
CA THR A 206 -21.04 16.17 -10.01
C THR A 206 -22.29 15.81 -10.80
N SER A 207 -22.17 15.63 -12.12
CA SER A 207 -23.29 15.35 -13.03
C SER A 207 -23.28 13.93 -13.58
N ASP A 208 -22.08 13.37 -13.79
CA ASP A 208 -21.87 12.10 -14.50
C ASP A 208 -21.47 10.97 -13.54
N LEU A 209 -20.97 11.29 -12.34
CA LEU A 209 -20.75 10.30 -11.28
C LEU A 209 -21.96 10.24 -10.35
N SER A 210 -22.32 9.02 -9.95
CA SER A 210 -23.45 8.75 -9.04
C SER A 210 -23.05 8.96 -7.58
N LEU A 211 -22.51 10.14 -7.25
CA LEU A 211 -22.09 10.47 -5.88
C LEU A 211 -23.29 10.81 -5.00
N GLY A 212 -23.30 10.27 -3.78
CA GLY A 212 -24.25 10.67 -2.74
C GLY A 212 -24.03 12.12 -2.30
N ALA A 213 -25.06 12.73 -1.70
CA ALA A 213 -25.00 14.14 -1.26
C ALA A 213 -23.88 14.42 -0.23
N TYR A 214 -23.53 13.43 0.59
CA TYR A 214 -22.39 13.53 1.52
C TYR A 214 -21.04 13.48 0.80
N GLU A 215 -20.86 12.52 -0.11
CA GLU A 215 -19.63 12.37 -0.90
C GLU A 215 -19.37 13.60 -1.78
N LYS A 216 -20.42 14.14 -2.40
CA LYS A 216 -20.35 15.38 -3.16
C LYS A 216 -19.90 16.56 -2.30
N ARG A 217 -20.37 16.67 -1.05
CA ARG A 217 -19.93 17.73 -0.11
C ARG A 217 -18.47 17.56 0.28
N GLN A 218 -18.06 16.35 0.62
CA GLN A 218 -16.67 16.03 0.98
C GLN A 218 -15.70 16.31 -0.18
N TRP A 219 -16.06 15.92 -1.41
CA TRP A 219 -15.25 16.19 -2.59
C TRP A 219 -15.10 17.69 -2.86
N VAL A 220 -16.19 18.46 -2.79
CA VAL A 220 -16.16 19.92 -2.94
C VAL A 220 -15.30 20.55 -1.86
N GLU A 221 -15.48 20.17 -0.60
CA GLU A 221 -14.73 20.73 0.54
C GLU A 221 -13.22 20.47 0.41
N ARG A 222 -12.84 19.24 0.06
CA ARG A 222 -11.43 18.86 -0.16
C ARG A 222 -10.82 19.63 -1.33
N LYS A 223 -11.54 19.74 -2.45
CA LYS A 223 -11.10 20.49 -3.62
C LYS A 223 -10.95 21.98 -3.30
N ASP A 224 -11.91 22.58 -2.60
CA ASP A 224 -11.88 24.00 -2.23
C ASP A 224 -10.78 24.29 -1.20
N ARG A 225 -10.46 23.34 -0.31
CA ARG A 225 -9.31 23.48 0.60
C ARG A 225 -8.00 23.53 -0.18
N GLY A 226 -7.76 22.59 -1.09
CA GLY A 226 -6.54 22.60 -1.90
C GLY A 226 -6.47 23.81 -2.84
N LYS A 227 -7.59 24.16 -3.48
CA LYS A 227 -7.67 25.31 -4.38
C LYS A 227 -7.31 26.64 -3.69
N ARG A 228 -7.66 26.80 -2.41
CA ARG A 228 -7.28 28.00 -1.62
C ARG A 228 -5.76 28.18 -1.47
N LEU A 229 -4.96 27.11 -1.61
CA LEU A 229 -3.52 27.18 -1.43
C LEU A 229 -2.82 27.80 -2.63
N PHE A 230 -3.29 27.52 -3.86
CA PHE A 230 -2.61 27.98 -5.07
C PHE A 230 -3.37 29.06 -5.85
N ALA A 231 -4.69 29.18 -5.69
CA ALA A 231 -5.48 30.09 -6.51
C ALA A 231 -5.40 31.54 -5.99
N PRO A 232 -4.87 32.51 -6.79
CA PRO A 232 -4.71 33.90 -6.35
C PRO A 232 -6.03 34.56 -5.98
N GLU A 233 -7.13 34.22 -6.65
CA GLU A 233 -8.45 34.75 -6.33
C GLU A 233 -8.97 34.33 -4.94
N MET A 234 -8.34 33.35 -4.31
CA MET A 234 -8.64 32.86 -2.96
C MET A 234 -7.53 33.13 -1.94
N GLY A 235 -6.55 33.97 -2.30
CA GLY A 235 -5.43 34.33 -1.43
C GLY A 235 -4.24 33.37 -1.46
N GLY A 236 -4.28 32.38 -2.37
CA GLY A 236 -3.17 31.45 -2.62
C GLY A 236 -2.16 31.97 -3.65
N SER A 237 -1.16 31.16 -3.96
CA SER A 237 -0.13 31.48 -4.96
C SER A 237 0.27 30.22 -5.71
N TYR A 238 0.35 30.27 -7.05
CA TYR A 238 0.77 29.10 -7.84
C TYR A 238 2.19 28.63 -7.50
N GLU A 239 3.00 29.52 -6.94
CA GLU A 239 4.35 29.29 -6.42
C GLU A 239 4.39 28.18 -5.36
N VAL A 240 3.26 27.89 -4.69
CA VAL A 240 3.16 26.80 -3.71
C VAL A 240 3.51 25.44 -4.34
N PHE A 241 3.31 25.25 -5.65
CA PHE A 241 3.70 24.03 -6.36
C PHE A 241 5.22 23.86 -6.50
N ASN A 242 5.99 24.94 -6.33
CA ASN A 242 7.46 24.94 -6.36
C ASN A 242 8.09 24.91 -4.96
N GLU A 243 7.32 25.03 -3.88
CA GLU A 243 7.86 24.96 -2.52
C GLU A 243 8.43 23.56 -2.21
N ARG A 244 9.61 23.51 -1.59
CA ARG A 244 10.29 22.25 -1.23
C ARG A 244 10.72 22.26 0.24
N PRO A 245 10.46 21.17 1.00
CA PRO A 245 9.74 19.95 0.60
C PRO A 245 8.26 20.24 0.28
N MET A 246 7.65 19.44 -0.61
CA MET A 246 6.26 19.64 -1.02
C MET A 246 5.34 19.52 0.18
N GLY A 247 4.48 20.53 0.40
CA GLY A 247 3.50 20.49 1.49
C GLY A 247 2.48 19.36 1.32
N GLU A 248 2.19 18.64 2.41
CA GLU A 248 1.26 17.50 2.39
C GLU A 248 -0.11 17.86 1.82
N ASP A 249 -0.63 19.06 2.12
CA ASP A 249 -1.92 19.51 1.62
C ASP A 249 -1.93 19.73 0.09
N ILE A 250 -0.81 20.14 -0.50
CA ILE A 250 -0.65 20.28 -1.96
C ILE A 250 -0.53 18.91 -2.61
N ALA A 251 0.21 17.98 -2.00
CA ALA A 251 0.29 16.60 -2.46
C ALA A 251 -1.09 15.93 -2.42
N LEU A 252 -1.83 16.06 -1.31
CA LEU A 252 -3.20 15.58 -1.16
C LEU A 252 -4.12 16.19 -2.22
N TYR A 253 -4.08 17.51 -2.41
CA TYR A 253 -4.85 18.17 -3.46
C TYR A 253 -4.55 17.60 -4.85
N SER A 254 -3.27 17.45 -5.17
CA SER A 254 -2.82 16.93 -6.48
C SER A 254 -3.39 15.53 -6.68
N THR A 255 -3.29 14.63 -5.70
CA THR A 255 -3.86 13.28 -5.83
C THR A 255 -5.38 13.23 -6.02
N LEU A 256 -6.14 14.31 -5.76
CA LEU A 256 -7.61 14.32 -5.94
C LEU A 256 -8.07 14.57 -7.39
N ASN A 257 -7.22 15.13 -8.26
CA ASN A 257 -7.61 15.51 -9.63
C ASN A 257 -7.48 14.36 -10.64
N THR A 258 -6.65 13.36 -10.33
CA THR A 258 -6.43 12.15 -11.15
C THR A 258 -7.35 10.98 -10.78
N MET A 259 -8.14 11.09 -9.71
CA MET A 259 -9.06 10.05 -9.28
C MET A 259 -10.41 10.17 -10.01
N PRO A 260 -10.82 9.18 -10.82
CA PRO A 260 -12.21 9.10 -11.28
C PRO A 260 -13.09 8.98 -10.03
N GLY A 261 -13.96 9.97 -9.83
CA GLY A 261 -14.50 10.31 -8.51
C GLY A 261 -14.97 9.13 -7.65
N ASP A 262 -14.52 9.20 -6.41
CA ASP A 262 -14.65 8.18 -5.37
C ASP A 262 -16.08 7.66 -5.17
N SER A 263 -16.31 6.42 -5.59
CA SER A 263 -17.02 5.49 -4.73
C SER A 263 -16.09 5.20 -3.54
N LYS A 264 -16.32 5.83 -2.39
CA LYS A 264 -15.64 5.61 -1.10
C LYS A 264 -14.25 4.98 -1.21
N THR A 265 -13.23 5.78 -1.48
CA THR A 265 -11.85 5.32 -1.45
C THR A 265 -11.47 4.93 -0.03
N GLY A 266 -11.26 3.64 0.20
CA GLY A 266 -10.93 3.10 1.51
C GLY A 266 -11.17 1.60 1.59
N VAL A 267 -10.52 0.97 2.56
CA VAL A 267 -10.72 -0.45 2.87
C VAL A 267 -11.87 -0.55 3.86
N HIS A 268 -12.92 -1.29 3.50
CA HIS A 268 -14.00 -1.61 4.42
C HIS A 268 -13.59 -2.74 5.35
N ILE A 269 -13.62 -2.49 6.66
CA ILE A 269 -13.17 -3.41 7.69
C ILE A 269 -14.37 -3.99 8.45
N ARG A 270 -14.40 -5.31 8.56
CA ARG A 270 -15.35 -6.06 9.38
C ARG A 270 -14.66 -7.18 10.15
N ILE A 271 -15.26 -7.59 11.26
CA ILE A 271 -14.88 -8.83 11.96
C ILE A 271 -15.92 -9.89 11.62
N ALA A 272 -15.49 -11.02 11.09
CA ALA A 272 -16.33 -12.20 10.96
C ALA A 272 -16.25 -13.02 12.24
N VAL A 273 -17.41 -13.30 12.87
CA VAL A 273 -17.51 -14.21 14.02
C VAL A 273 -18.09 -15.54 13.57
N TYR A 274 -17.45 -16.63 14.00
CA TYR A 274 -17.88 -17.99 13.71
C TYR A 274 -18.21 -18.74 14.99
N LYS A 275 -19.23 -19.60 14.91
CA LYS A 275 -19.50 -20.64 15.90
C LYS A 275 -18.37 -21.64 15.97
N SER A 276 -18.18 -22.20 17.15
CA SER A 276 -17.26 -23.33 17.35
C SER A 276 -17.98 -24.67 17.30
N GLU A 277 -17.30 -25.70 16.80
CA GLU A 277 -17.77 -27.08 16.80
C GLU A 277 -16.71 -28.02 17.36
N PRO A 278 -17.11 -29.08 18.09
CA PRO A 278 -18.48 -29.51 18.37
C PRO A 278 -19.17 -28.72 19.51
N LEU A 279 -18.45 -27.89 20.25
CA LEU A 279 -18.94 -27.14 21.41
C LEU A 279 -18.79 -25.63 21.17
N ASP A 280 -19.91 -24.92 21.11
CA ASP A 280 -19.94 -23.46 20.92
C ASP A 280 -19.82 -22.73 22.26
N TYR A 281 -18.59 -22.64 22.78
CA TYR A 281 -18.25 -21.84 23.96
C TYR A 281 -17.62 -20.49 23.60
N GLN A 282 -17.79 -19.51 24.47
CA GLN A 282 -17.36 -18.12 24.24
C GLN A 282 -15.89 -18.03 23.81
N LYS A 283 -14.97 -18.71 24.51
CA LYS A 283 -13.53 -18.68 24.20
C LYS A 283 -13.13 -19.42 22.92
N PHE A 284 -14.01 -20.28 22.42
CA PHE A 284 -13.74 -21.13 21.25
C PHE A 284 -14.36 -20.59 19.97
N ARG A 285 -15.20 -19.56 20.05
CA ARG A 285 -15.67 -18.85 18.86
C ARG A 285 -14.49 -18.24 18.13
N HIS A 286 -14.41 -18.57 16.85
CA HIS A 286 -13.35 -18.07 15.98
C HIS A 286 -13.72 -16.68 15.47
N VAL A 287 -12.73 -15.81 15.35
CA VAL A 287 -12.89 -14.51 14.72
C VAL A 287 -11.83 -14.27 13.66
N ALA A 288 -12.19 -13.50 12.65
CA ALA A 288 -11.30 -13.14 11.56
C ALA A 288 -11.54 -11.69 11.12
N LEU A 289 -10.47 -11.00 10.71
CA LEU A 289 -10.60 -9.71 10.05
C LEU A 289 -10.91 -9.95 8.58
N TRP A 290 -11.91 -9.24 8.08
CA TRP A 290 -12.29 -9.21 6.69
C TRP A 290 -12.16 -7.79 6.17
N PHE A 291 -11.56 -7.68 4.99
CA PHE A 291 -11.27 -6.43 4.33
C PHE A 291 -11.81 -6.49 2.90
N ALA A 292 -12.60 -5.50 2.51
CA ALA A 292 -13.00 -5.29 1.12
C ALA A 292 -12.46 -3.96 0.61
N PHE A 293 -11.89 -4.01 -0.59
CA PHE A 293 -11.36 -2.85 -1.26
C PHE A 293 -12.44 -2.24 -2.16
N ASP A 294 -12.36 -0.93 -2.33
CA ASP A 294 -13.24 -0.10 -3.17
C ASP A 294 -13.33 -0.58 -4.63
N ASN A 295 -12.31 -1.28 -5.13
CA ASN A 295 -12.33 -1.90 -6.46
C ASN A 295 -13.39 -3.02 -6.62
N GLY A 296 -14.07 -3.42 -5.54
CA GLY A 296 -15.19 -4.36 -5.51
C GLY A 296 -14.81 -5.83 -5.80
N ALA A 297 -13.59 -6.07 -6.26
CA ALA A 297 -13.08 -7.38 -6.64
C ALA A 297 -12.15 -7.96 -5.56
N ASP A 298 -11.33 -7.13 -4.93
CA ASP A 298 -10.40 -7.58 -3.90
C ASP A 298 -11.08 -7.68 -2.55
N LYS A 299 -10.96 -8.87 -1.98
CA LYS A 299 -11.33 -9.16 -0.60
C LYS A 299 -10.24 -10.01 0.01
N VAL A 300 -9.87 -9.71 1.25
CA VAL A 300 -8.92 -10.52 1.98
C VAL A 300 -9.42 -10.79 3.39
N VAL A 301 -9.23 -12.02 3.84
CA VAL A 301 -9.44 -12.42 5.23
C VAL A 301 -8.10 -12.70 5.87
N ILE A 302 -7.86 -12.11 7.03
CA ILE A 302 -6.66 -12.33 7.83
C ILE A 302 -7.11 -12.81 9.21
N HIS A 303 -6.57 -13.95 9.62
CA HIS A 303 -6.84 -14.53 10.93
C HIS A 303 -5.66 -15.36 11.41
N ILE A 304 -5.71 -15.78 12.67
CA ILE A 304 -4.78 -16.77 13.21
C ILE A 304 -5.47 -18.12 13.38
N THR A 305 -4.83 -19.19 12.92
CA THR A 305 -5.35 -20.56 12.98
C THR A 305 -4.33 -21.50 13.61
N GLY A 306 -4.78 -22.61 14.19
CA GLY A 306 -3.93 -23.58 14.88
C GLY A 306 -4.36 -23.84 16.33
N PRO A 307 -3.70 -24.80 17.01
CA PRO A 307 -3.96 -25.07 18.41
C PRO A 307 -3.48 -23.91 19.30
N ASN A 308 -3.99 -23.85 20.54
CA ASN A 308 -3.46 -22.95 21.57
C ASN A 308 -1.94 -23.12 21.68
N GLN A 309 -1.19 -22.01 21.77
CA GLN A 309 0.29 -21.97 21.75
C GLN A 309 0.95 -22.41 20.42
N GLY A 310 0.17 -22.65 19.36
CA GLY A 310 0.66 -23.04 18.03
C GLY A 310 -0.03 -22.31 16.90
N TYR A 311 -0.50 -21.09 17.15
CA TYR A 311 -1.18 -20.26 16.17
C TYR A 311 -0.23 -19.78 15.08
N LYS A 312 -0.75 -19.73 13.85
CA LYS A 312 -0.10 -19.17 12.67
C LYS A 312 -1.04 -18.20 11.99
N ILE A 313 -0.49 -17.16 11.40
CA ILE A 313 -1.27 -16.27 10.54
C ILE A 313 -1.64 -16.99 9.25
N GLU A 314 -2.87 -16.80 8.82
CA GLU A 314 -3.38 -17.29 7.55
C GLU A 314 -4.09 -16.14 6.84
N VAL A 315 -3.74 -15.95 5.56
CA VAL A 315 -4.30 -14.93 4.69
C VAL A 315 -5.07 -15.65 3.59
N ARG A 316 -6.36 -15.37 3.48
CA ARG A 316 -7.25 -15.97 2.46
C ARG A 316 -7.73 -14.91 1.49
N GLU A 317 -7.39 -15.14 0.24
CA GLU A 317 -7.79 -14.29 -0.87
C GLU A 317 -9.21 -14.62 -1.35
N ASN A 318 -9.99 -13.59 -1.64
CA ASN A 318 -11.33 -13.69 -2.25
C ASN A 318 -12.30 -14.62 -1.48
N TYR A 319 -12.10 -14.76 -0.18
CA TYR A 319 -12.93 -15.59 0.69
C TYR A 319 -14.04 -14.75 1.32
N ASP A 320 -15.28 -15.24 1.23
CA ASP A 320 -16.44 -14.66 1.92
C ASP A 320 -16.79 -15.51 3.16
N PRO A 321 -16.50 -15.01 4.38
CA PRO A 321 -16.92 -15.62 5.63
C PRO A 321 -18.39 -16.05 5.67
N ALA A 322 -19.30 -15.28 5.09
CA ALA A 322 -20.73 -15.54 5.13
C ALA A 322 -21.14 -16.82 4.38
N GLY A 323 -20.27 -17.35 3.50
CA GLY A 323 -20.47 -18.64 2.85
C GLY A 323 -20.23 -19.85 3.76
N SER A 324 -19.63 -19.67 4.93
CA SER A 324 -19.38 -20.76 5.89
C SER A 324 -20.62 -21.10 6.70
N ARG A 325 -20.92 -22.40 6.87
CA ARG A 325 -21.97 -22.87 7.80
C ARG A 325 -21.72 -22.49 9.26
N LEU A 326 -20.48 -22.17 9.61
CA LEU A 326 -20.08 -21.76 10.94
C LEU A 326 -20.19 -20.25 11.13
N PHE A 327 -20.39 -19.47 10.06
CA PHE A 327 -20.53 -18.03 10.18
C PHE A 327 -21.75 -17.67 11.00
N GLN A 328 -21.55 -16.75 11.94
CA GLN A 328 -22.59 -16.33 12.87
C GLN A 328 -23.01 -14.89 12.61
N LYS A 329 -22.05 -13.96 12.61
CA LYS A 329 -22.37 -12.52 12.54
C LYS A 329 -21.18 -11.70 12.05
N TRP A 330 -21.50 -10.54 11.49
CA TRP A 330 -20.55 -9.48 11.20
C TRP A 330 -20.49 -8.51 12.38
N VAL A 331 -19.28 -8.08 12.72
CA VAL A 331 -19.04 -6.85 13.49
C VAL A 331 -18.59 -5.78 12.53
N GLU A 332 -19.28 -4.65 12.54
CA GLU A 332 -18.91 -3.49 11.75
C GLU A 332 -17.76 -2.75 12.45
N VAL A 333 -16.65 -2.52 11.75
CA VAL A 333 -15.57 -1.67 12.26
C VAL A 333 -15.66 -0.29 11.61
N GLY A 334 -15.68 -0.24 10.29
CA GLY A 334 -15.77 1.02 9.55
C GLY A 334 -14.93 1.01 8.28
N TRP A 335 -14.68 2.20 7.74
CA TRP A 335 -13.85 2.41 6.55
C TRP A 335 -12.53 3.03 6.98
N THR A 336 -11.44 2.65 6.32
CA THR A 336 -10.15 3.30 6.60
C THR A 336 -10.19 4.79 6.27
N LYS A 337 -9.51 5.59 7.09
CA LYS A 337 -9.41 7.06 6.93
C LYS A 337 -8.35 7.45 5.91
N THR A 338 -7.36 6.59 5.72
CA THR A 338 -6.29 6.67 4.73
C THR A 338 -6.37 5.48 3.78
N ASN A 339 -5.85 5.66 2.56
CA ASN A 339 -5.88 4.60 1.58
C ASN A 339 -4.77 3.58 1.88
N LEU A 340 -5.08 2.29 1.77
CA LEU A 340 -4.11 1.20 1.93
C LEU A 340 -4.24 0.26 0.75
N THR A 341 -3.13 -0.01 0.07
CA THR A 341 -3.10 -1.12 -0.87
C THR A 341 -3.27 -2.44 -0.12
N LYS A 342 -3.73 -3.47 -0.82
CA LYS A 342 -3.91 -4.81 -0.26
C LYS A 342 -2.62 -5.39 0.32
N SER A 343 -1.49 -5.22 -0.37
CA SER A 343 -0.19 -5.68 0.11
C SER A 343 0.27 -4.93 1.36
N GLN A 344 0.12 -3.61 1.41
CA GLN A 344 0.42 -2.81 2.60
C GLN A 344 -0.44 -3.22 3.79
N LEU A 345 -1.76 -3.36 3.58
CA LEU A 345 -2.69 -3.79 4.61
C LEU A 345 -2.32 -5.18 5.16
N VAL A 346 -2.10 -6.15 4.27
CA VAL A 346 -1.71 -7.51 4.67
C VAL A 346 -0.39 -7.47 5.44
N ALA A 347 0.63 -6.75 4.94
CA ALA A 347 1.92 -6.62 5.62
C ALA A 347 1.78 -5.94 6.99
N PHE A 348 0.93 -4.92 7.10
CA PHE A 348 0.72 -4.16 8.33
C PHE A 348 0.01 -4.99 9.40
N VAL A 349 -1.13 -5.62 9.05
CA VAL A 349 -1.88 -6.49 9.97
C VAL A 349 -1.08 -7.74 10.32
N SER A 350 -0.27 -8.27 9.40
CA SER A 350 0.58 -9.44 9.67
C SER A 350 1.73 -9.19 10.64
N ARG A 351 2.04 -7.92 10.97
CA ARG A 351 3.01 -7.57 12.01
C ARG A 351 2.45 -7.69 13.41
N THR A 352 1.13 -7.85 13.58
CA THR A 352 0.51 -8.01 14.90
C THR A 352 1.07 -9.27 15.58
N PRO A 353 1.76 -9.13 16.74
CA PRO A 353 2.40 -10.25 17.41
C PRO A 353 1.42 -11.39 17.74
N ILE A 354 1.87 -12.63 17.56
CA ILE A 354 1.14 -13.83 17.97
C ILE A 354 1.81 -14.37 19.23
N ASP A 355 1.10 -14.29 20.36
CA ASP A 355 1.58 -14.86 21.62
C ASP A 355 1.27 -16.37 21.67
N ASN A 356 2.27 -17.15 21.28
CA ASN A 356 2.22 -18.61 21.38
C ASN A 356 2.77 -19.14 22.72
N VAL A 357 3.00 -18.28 23.71
CA VAL A 357 3.46 -18.67 25.05
C VAL A 357 2.28 -18.68 26.02
N SER A 358 1.43 -17.66 26.00
CA SER A 358 0.31 -17.51 26.93
C SER A 358 -0.85 -18.44 26.60
N ARG A 359 -1.29 -19.25 27.57
CA ARG A 359 -2.47 -20.11 27.41
C ARG A 359 -3.78 -19.35 27.20
N GLY A 360 -3.86 -18.12 27.71
CA GLY A 360 -5.04 -17.26 27.55
C GLY A 360 -5.17 -16.63 26.16
N PHE A 361 -4.11 -16.65 25.35
CA PHE A 361 -4.12 -16.01 24.04
C PHE A 361 -4.96 -16.80 23.03
N ASN A 362 -5.76 -16.09 22.25
CA ASN A 362 -6.62 -16.66 21.21
C ASN A 362 -6.84 -15.64 20.07
N CYS A 363 -7.60 -16.06 19.04
CA CYS A 363 -7.90 -15.22 17.89
C CYS A 363 -8.67 -13.93 18.23
N GLN A 364 -9.47 -13.91 19.30
CA GLN A 364 -10.22 -12.73 19.74
C GLN A 364 -9.26 -11.65 20.25
N MET A 365 -8.27 -12.04 21.08
CA MET A 365 -7.21 -11.13 21.54
C MET A 365 -6.36 -10.61 20.38
N TRP A 366 -5.99 -11.48 19.44
CA TRP A 366 -5.20 -11.08 18.28
C TRP A 366 -5.95 -10.07 17.39
N VAL A 367 -7.24 -10.29 17.12
CA VAL A 367 -8.07 -9.34 16.37
C VAL A 367 -8.15 -7.99 17.09
N GLY A 368 -8.29 -7.99 18.41
CA GLY A 368 -8.25 -6.77 19.23
C GLY A 368 -6.93 -6.00 19.06
N GLU A 369 -5.79 -6.67 19.21
CA GLU A 369 -4.47 -6.03 19.02
C GLU A 369 -4.24 -5.58 17.57
N ALA A 370 -4.72 -6.32 16.58
CA ALA A 370 -4.62 -5.91 15.18
C ALA A 370 -5.43 -4.63 14.88
N LEU A 371 -6.65 -4.52 15.39
CA LEU A 371 -7.45 -3.29 15.27
C LEU A 371 -6.85 -2.12 16.04
N LYS A 372 -6.27 -2.38 17.22
CA LYS A 372 -5.56 -1.37 18.00
C LYS A 372 -4.34 -0.81 17.25
N VAL A 373 -3.57 -1.68 16.59
CA VAL A 373 -2.44 -1.26 15.74
C VAL A 373 -2.93 -0.45 14.53
N LEU A 374 -4.07 -0.81 13.92
CA LEU A 374 -4.71 0.01 12.88
C LEU A 374 -5.16 1.38 13.40
N ALA A 375 -5.71 1.47 14.61
CA ALA A 375 -6.10 2.72 15.22
C ALA A 375 -4.89 3.62 15.55
N GLN A 376 -3.83 3.03 16.12
CA GLN A 376 -2.57 3.74 16.40
C GLN A 376 -1.87 4.22 15.13
N GLY A 377 -2.02 3.49 14.03
CA GLY A 377 -1.55 3.89 12.70
C GLY A 377 -2.41 4.96 12.02
N GLY A 378 -3.49 5.43 12.65
CA GLY A 378 -4.39 6.44 12.09
C GLY A 378 -5.33 5.92 10.99
N TYR A 379 -5.39 4.61 10.77
CA TYR A 379 -6.22 4.00 9.73
C TYR A 379 -7.70 3.93 10.12
N ILE A 380 -7.99 3.80 11.41
CA ILE A 380 -9.34 3.88 11.99
C ILE A 380 -9.33 4.76 13.23
N GLU A 381 -10.48 5.31 13.60
CA GLU A 381 -10.61 6.09 14.82
C GLU A 381 -10.57 5.20 16.07
N GLN A 382 -10.08 5.76 17.18
CA GLN A 382 -10.07 5.08 18.48
C GLN A 382 -11.48 4.62 18.90
N ALA A 383 -12.52 5.39 18.55
CA ALA A 383 -13.92 5.04 18.83
C ALA A 383 -14.41 3.85 17.99
N GLU A 384 -13.99 3.76 16.72
CA GLU A 384 -14.32 2.63 15.82
C GLU A 384 -13.67 1.34 16.32
N TYR A 385 -12.41 1.41 16.74
CA TYR A 385 -11.71 0.30 17.39
C TYR A 385 -12.41 -0.18 18.67
N LEU A 386 -12.68 0.73 19.61
CA LEU A 386 -13.30 0.37 20.89
C LEU A 386 -14.70 -0.23 20.69
N GLY A 387 -15.52 0.41 19.86
CA GLY A 387 -16.87 -0.08 19.57
C GLY A 387 -16.88 -1.45 18.89
N ALA A 388 -15.92 -1.70 17.98
CA ALA A 388 -15.78 -3.00 17.32
C ALA A 388 -15.35 -4.11 18.30
N VAL A 389 -14.41 -3.82 19.20
CA VAL A 389 -13.97 -4.81 20.21
C VAL A 389 -15.08 -5.12 21.20
N ASP A 390 -15.79 -4.11 21.70
CA ASP A 390 -16.92 -4.30 22.61
C ASP A 390 -18.02 -5.14 21.94
N THR A 391 -18.39 -4.80 20.70
CA THR A 391 -19.41 -5.55 19.95
C THR A 391 -18.96 -6.98 19.64
N MET A 392 -17.67 -7.20 19.36
CA MET A 392 -17.11 -8.53 19.18
C MET A 392 -17.25 -9.36 20.46
N ILE A 393 -16.94 -8.78 21.62
CA ILE A 393 -17.07 -9.43 22.93
C ILE A 393 -18.53 -9.79 23.21
N ASP A 394 -19.46 -8.85 23.00
CA ASP A 394 -20.89 -9.10 23.19
C ASP A 394 -21.37 -10.28 22.33
N ILE A 395 -20.94 -10.34 21.07
CA ILE A 395 -21.32 -11.42 20.15
C ILE A 395 -20.66 -12.74 20.56
N THR A 396 -19.40 -12.75 21.00
CA THR A 396 -18.77 -14.01 21.46
C THR A 396 -19.39 -14.51 22.76
N MET A 397 -19.84 -13.61 23.63
CA MET A 397 -20.57 -13.93 24.88
C MET A 397 -21.99 -14.49 24.65
N GLU A 398 -22.57 -14.37 23.45
CA GLU A 398 -23.83 -15.06 23.11
C GLU A 398 -23.70 -16.61 23.14
N ALA A 399 -22.47 -17.15 23.14
CA ALA A 399 -22.22 -18.59 23.33
C ALA A 399 -22.28 -19.01 24.81
N LYS A 400 -22.40 -20.32 25.05
CA LYS A 400 -22.40 -20.87 26.41
C LYS A 400 -21.05 -20.61 27.09
N ASP A 401 -21.08 -20.34 28.39
CA ASP A 401 -19.87 -20.49 29.19
C ASP A 401 -19.45 -21.96 29.26
N GLU A 402 -18.16 -22.16 29.45
CA GLU A 402 -17.67 -23.49 29.77
C GLU A 402 -18.22 -23.98 31.12
N PRO A 403 -18.42 -25.30 31.26
CA PRO A 403 -18.85 -25.91 32.51
C PRO A 403 -17.84 -25.76 33.64
#